data_AF-D8PPG3-F1
#
_entry.id   AF-D8PPG3-F1
#
_cell.length_a   1.000
_cell.length_b   1.000
_cell.length_c   1.000
_cell.angle_alpha   90.00
_cell.angle_beta   90.00
_cell.angle_gamma   90.00
#
_symmetry.space_group_name_H-M   'P 1'
#
loop_
_entity.id
_entity.type
_entity.pdbx_description
1 polymer ?
#
loop_
_entity_poly.entity_id
_entity_poly.type
_entity_poly.pdbx_seq_one_letter_code
_entity_poly.pdbx_strand_id
1 'polypeptide(L)'
;MTHSQLTKRLLSTLGEETNPITHSDAYERAEHIVSLSTGHQVSNGGFKRTANGRREYLEDRTEKLAVQKSEAAPTESQLLRGVRIYLNGYLRGTTDIEMKRVAARAGATTLPTPSGATHIVTSMPLSGSKTQKFLTKKSRTPIQVVKPEWVTESIAAGKRLPEHRYAIIEDKTTKTMFDFAVKK
;
A
#
# COMPACT_ATOMS: atom_id res chain seq x y z
N MET A 1 -3.81 -36.02 -47.74
CA MET A 1 -2.56 -35.27 -47.52
C MET A 1 -1.77 -35.95 -46.42
N THR A 2 -0.50 -36.26 -46.65
CA THR A 2 0.36 -36.79 -45.60
C THR A 2 0.81 -35.67 -44.67
N HIS A 3 1.20 -36.00 -43.43
CA HIS A 3 1.67 -35.00 -42.45
C HIS A 3 2.80 -34.12 -43.00
N SER A 4 3.74 -34.72 -43.74
CA SER A 4 4.85 -34.00 -44.39
C SER A 4 4.39 -32.96 -45.42
N GLN A 5 3.36 -33.28 -46.22
CA GLN A 5 2.79 -32.35 -47.20
C GLN A 5 2.06 -31.18 -46.52
N LEU A 6 1.36 -31.47 -45.41
CA LEU A 6 0.68 -30.46 -44.60
C LEU A 6 1.68 -29.47 -43.99
N THR A 7 2.75 -29.98 -43.36
CA THR A 7 3.80 -29.15 -42.74
C THR A 7 4.50 -28.28 -43.79
N LYS A 8 4.85 -28.85 -44.95
CA LYS A 8 5.49 -28.08 -46.03
C LYS A 8 4.61 -26.94 -46.53
N ARG A 9 3.29 -27.19 -46.67
CA ARG A 9 2.32 -26.17 -47.07
C ARG A 9 2.21 -25.05 -46.03
N LEU A 10 2.10 -25.41 -44.74
CA LEU A 10 2.05 -24.44 -43.64
C LEU A 10 3.31 -23.56 -43.56
N LEU A 11 4.49 -24.13 -43.82
CA LEU A 11 5.73 -23.37 -43.82
C LEU A 11 5.91 -22.50 -45.07
N SER A 12 5.31 -22.88 -46.20
CA SER A 12 5.38 -22.07 -47.43
C SER A 12 4.47 -20.84 -47.42
N THR A 13 3.42 -20.82 -46.59
CA THR A 13 2.42 -19.74 -46.56
C THR A 13 2.57 -18.82 -45.35
N LEU A 14 3.77 -18.70 -44.75
CA LEU A 14 3.97 -17.97 -43.48
C LEU A 14 3.61 -16.47 -43.52
N GLY A 15 3.66 -15.85 -44.70
CA GLY A 15 3.28 -14.44 -44.88
C GLY A 15 1.79 -14.21 -45.17
N GLU A 16 1.00 -15.28 -45.30
CA GLU A 16 -0.44 -15.17 -45.57
C GLU A 16 -1.24 -15.06 -44.27
N GLU A 17 -2.26 -14.21 -44.24
CA GLU A 17 -3.13 -14.01 -43.08
C GLU A 17 -3.89 -15.29 -42.67
N THR A 18 -4.09 -16.21 -43.61
CA THR A 18 -4.71 -17.51 -43.35
C THR A 18 -3.78 -18.51 -42.66
N ASN A 19 -2.51 -18.16 -42.41
CA ASN A 19 -1.56 -19.05 -41.77
C ASN A 19 -1.74 -19.10 -40.25
N PRO A 20 -2.12 -20.26 -39.68
CA PRO A 20 -2.37 -20.38 -38.25
C PRO A 20 -1.10 -20.29 -37.40
N ILE A 21 0.10 -20.34 -37.98
CA ILE A 21 1.37 -20.25 -37.25
C ILE A 21 1.72 -18.79 -36.95
N THR A 22 1.56 -17.89 -37.91
CA THR A 22 1.98 -16.48 -37.81
C THR A 22 0.83 -15.52 -37.52
N HIS A 23 -0.40 -15.89 -37.89
CA HIS A 23 -1.61 -15.07 -37.73
C HIS A 23 -2.67 -15.77 -36.86
N SER A 24 -2.23 -16.54 -35.86
CA SER A 24 -3.12 -17.20 -34.92
C SER A 24 -3.87 -16.20 -34.03
N ASP A 25 -5.21 -16.30 -34.01
CA ASP A 25 -6.08 -15.62 -33.04
C ASP A 25 -6.25 -16.42 -31.74
N ALA A 26 -5.57 -17.58 -31.62
CA ALA A 26 -5.76 -18.51 -30.51
C ALA A 26 -5.52 -17.85 -29.14
N TYR A 27 -4.67 -16.83 -29.07
CA TYR A 27 -4.44 -16.06 -27.85
C TYR A 27 -5.69 -15.30 -27.38
N GLU A 28 -6.49 -14.77 -28.30
CA GLU A 28 -7.70 -13.99 -28.00
C GLU A 28 -8.86 -14.89 -27.57
N ARG A 29 -8.89 -16.13 -28.10
CA ARG A 29 -9.91 -17.14 -27.78
C ARG A 29 -9.56 -18.02 -26.57
N ALA A 30 -8.31 -18.01 -26.13
CA ALA A 30 -7.87 -18.81 -25.00
C ALA A 30 -8.13 -18.10 -23.67
N GLU A 31 -8.62 -18.85 -22.68
CA GLU A 31 -8.66 -18.38 -21.31
C GLU A 31 -7.24 -18.42 -20.71
N HIS A 32 -6.72 -17.26 -20.32
CA HIS A 32 -5.39 -17.17 -19.72
C HIS A 32 -5.47 -17.41 -18.21
N ILE A 33 -5.29 -18.65 -17.80
CA ILE A 33 -5.23 -19.01 -16.37
C ILE A 33 -3.79 -18.84 -15.88
N VAL A 34 -3.57 -17.86 -15.00
CA VAL A 34 -2.29 -17.68 -14.30
C VAL A 34 -2.39 -18.34 -12.93
N SER A 35 -1.76 -19.50 -12.77
CA SER A 35 -1.70 -20.17 -11.47
C SER A 35 -0.81 -19.39 -10.49
N LEU A 36 -1.32 -19.14 -9.29
CA LEU A 36 -0.61 -18.45 -8.20
C LEU A 36 0.40 -19.36 -7.45
N SER A 37 0.41 -20.67 -7.74
CA SER A 37 1.21 -21.66 -7.01
C SER A 37 2.66 -21.81 -7.49
N THR A 38 3.02 -21.23 -8.63
CA THR A 38 4.39 -21.35 -9.17
C THR A 38 5.07 -19.98 -9.11
N GLY A 39 5.98 -19.80 -8.15
CA GLY A 39 6.68 -18.54 -7.86
C GLY A 39 7.63 -18.01 -8.94
N HIS A 40 7.53 -18.48 -10.19
CA HIS A 40 8.20 -17.90 -11.34
C HIS A 40 7.14 -17.27 -12.26
N GLN A 41 7.06 -15.94 -12.25
CA GLN A 41 6.28 -15.20 -13.24
C GLN A 41 6.89 -15.43 -14.62
N VAL A 42 6.41 -16.43 -15.36
CA VAL A 42 6.65 -16.51 -16.80
C VAL A 42 5.77 -15.44 -17.44
N SER A 43 6.37 -14.51 -18.19
CA SER A 43 5.62 -13.57 -19.00
C SER A 43 4.97 -14.31 -20.17
N ASN A 44 3.86 -15.00 -19.92
CA ASN A 44 3.02 -15.55 -20.98
C ASN A 44 2.08 -14.49 -21.60
N GLY A 45 2.25 -13.22 -21.24
CA GLY A 45 1.59 -12.10 -21.89
C GLY A 45 2.33 -11.75 -23.17
N GLY A 46 1.68 -11.93 -24.32
CA GLY A 46 2.19 -11.47 -25.61
C GLY A 46 2.57 -9.99 -25.59
N PHE A 47 3.42 -9.63 -26.54
CA PHE A 47 4.06 -8.33 -26.83
C PHE A 47 3.26 -7.02 -26.60
N LYS A 48 1.93 -7.09 -26.42
CA LYS A 48 1.04 -5.94 -26.13
C LYS A 48 0.78 -5.67 -24.65
N ARG A 49 1.27 -6.47 -23.70
CA ARG A 49 1.34 -6.05 -22.29
C ARG A 49 2.61 -5.24 -22.02
N THR A 50 2.72 -4.10 -22.71
CA THR A 50 3.50 -2.94 -22.27
C THR A 50 3.12 -2.62 -20.81
N ALA A 51 3.95 -1.86 -20.09
CA ALA A 51 3.85 -1.48 -18.67
C ALA A 51 2.43 -1.29 -18.03
N ASN A 52 1.40 -1.05 -18.83
CA ASN A 52 -0.02 -0.94 -18.45
C ASN A 52 -0.64 -2.23 -17.87
N GLY A 53 -0.26 -3.43 -18.34
CA GLY A 53 -0.91 -4.68 -17.88
C GLY A 53 -0.66 -5.02 -16.40
N ARG A 54 0.45 -4.54 -15.82
CA ARG A 54 0.73 -4.66 -14.38
C ARG A 54 -0.11 -3.67 -13.56
N ARG A 55 -0.41 -2.50 -14.14
CA ARG A 55 -1.23 -1.45 -13.52
C ARG A 55 -2.68 -1.90 -13.44
N GLU A 56 -3.22 -2.45 -14.53
CA GLU A 56 -4.56 -3.03 -14.62
C GLU A 56 -4.77 -4.16 -13.60
N TYR A 57 -3.83 -5.12 -13.51
CA TYR A 57 -3.93 -6.19 -12.51
C TYR A 57 -3.92 -5.65 -11.06
N LEU A 58 -3.09 -4.64 -10.78
CA LEU A 58 -3.05 -4.04 -9.45
C LEU A 58 -4.34 -3.28 -9.13
N GLU A 59 -4.92 -2.58 -10.11
CA GLU A 59 -6.20 -1.89 -10.00
C GLU A 59 -7.34 -2.89 -9.73
N ASP A 60 -7.49 -3.93 -10.56
CA ASP A 60 -8.46 -5.02 -10.38
C ASP A 60 -8.31 -5.68 -9.01
N ARG A 61 -7.07 -5.94 -8.58
CA ARG A 61 -6.78 -6.52 -7.26
C ARG A 61 -7.22 -5.58 -6.15
N THR A 62 -6.95 -4.28 -6.26
CA THR A 62 -7.38 -3.31 -5.25
C THR A 62 -8.90 -3.19 -5.17
N GLU A 63 -9.59 -3.27 -6.30
CA GLU A 63 -11.05 -3.25 -6.36
C GLU A 63 -11.66 -4.48 -5.70
N LYS A 64 -11.19 -5.69 -6.05
CA LYS A 64 -11.64 -6.95 -5.43
C LYS A 64 -11.43 -6.96 -3.91
N LEU A 65 -10.27 -6.48 -3.45
CA LEU A 65 -9.99 -6.35 -2.03
C LEU A 65 -10.90 -5.32 -1.34
N ALA A 66 -11.29 -4.24 -2.04
CA ALA A 66 -12.23 -3.25 -1.51
C ALA A 66 -13.64 -3.85 -1.33
N VAL A 67 -14.12 -4.63 -2.30
CA VAL A 67 -15.40 -5.34 -2.22
C VAL A 67 -15.41 -6.33 -1.05
N GLN A 68 -14.38 -7.17 -0.94
CA GLN A 68 -14.24 -8.11 0.18
C GLN A 68 -14.21 -7.39 1.54
N LYS A 69 -13.57 -6.21 1.60
CA LYS A 69 -13.52 -5.40 2.81
C LYS A 69 -14.87 -4.78 3.16
N SER A 70 -15.68 -4.39 2.18
CA SER A 70 -17.05 -3.89 2.43
C SER A 70 -18.00 -4.97 2.92
N GLU A 71 -17.80 -6.22 2.47
CA GLU A 71 -18.62 -7.37 2.87
C GLU A 71 -18.22 -7.91 4.26
N ALA A 72 -16.94 -7.87 4.62
CA ALA A 72 -16.41 -8.54 5.81
C ALA A 72 -16.70 -7.82 7.15
N ALA A 73 -16.93 -6.50 7.16
CA ALA A 73 -17.41 -5.79 8.35
C ALA A 73 -17.78 -4.32 8.03
N PRO A 74 -18.86 -3.77 8.60
CA PRO A 74 -19.04 -2.32 8.63
C PRO A 74 -17.84 -1.67 9.33
N THR A 75 -17.38 -0.53 8.82
CA THR A 75 -16.37 0.28 9.52
C THR A 75 -16.99 0.72 10.85
N GLU A 76 -16.59 0.06 11.95
CA GLU A 76 -17.19 0.23 13.28
C GLU A 76 -17.18 1.71 13.73
N SER A 77 -16.16 2.47 13.32
CA SER A 77 -16.09 3.91 13.60
C SER A 77 -15.21 4.65 12.58
N GLN A 78 -15.61 5.86 12.15
CA GLN A 78 -14.80 6.71 11.25
C GLN A 78 -13.94 7.74 12.02
N LEU A 79 -13.54 7.41 13.24
CA LEU A 79 -12.85 8.34 14.15
C LEU A 79 -11.53 8.88 13.60
N LEU A 80 -10.80 8.03 12.88
CA LEU A 80 -9.52 8.34 12.27
C LEU A 80 -9.65 8.58 10.75
N ARG A 81 -10.83 9.03 10.28
CA ARG A 81 -11.04 9.39 8.88
C ARG A 81 -10.02 10.44 8.42
N GLY A 82 -9.41 10.20 7.27
CA GLY A 82 -8.38 11.08 6.69
C GLY A 82 -6.99 10.91 7.30
N VAL A 83 -6.84 10.07 8.33
CA VAL A 83 -5.54 9.72 8.90
C VAL A 83 -4.88 8.69 7.99
N ARG A 84 -3.71 9.03 7.46
CA ARG A 84 -2.83 8.12 6.71
C ARG A 84 -1.65 7.73 7.58
N ILE A 85 -1.58 6.46 7.95
CA ILE A 85 -0.62 5.91 8.92
C ILE A 85 0.46 5.11 8.20
N TYR A 86 1.71 5.41 8.48
CA TYR A 86 2.83 4.52 8.18
C TYR A 86 3.33 3.88 9.47
N LEU A 87 3.41 2.55 9.51
CA LEU A 87 3.96 1.82 10.67
C LEU A 87 5.47 1.68 10.47
N ASN A 88 6.25 2.29 11.36
CA ASN A 88 7.71 2.24 11.30
C ASN A 88 8.24 1.23 12.33
N GLY A 89 8.42 -0.01 11.87
CA GLY A 89 9.10 -1.07 12.60
C GLY A 89 8.37 -1.49 13.88
N TYR A 90 9.09 -1.43 15.01
CA TYR A 90 8.64 -1.97 16.29
C TYR A 90 7.48 -1.18 16.92
N LEU A 91 6.48 -1.92 17.38
CA LEU A 91 5.34 -1.45 18.15
C LEU A 91 5.32 -2.22 19.47
N ARG A 92 5.40 -1.51 20.60
CA ARG A 92 5.37 -2.12 21.93
C ARG A 92 3.94 -2.55 22.25
N GLY A 93 3.77 -3.80 22.66
CA GLY A 93 2.47 -4.32 23.12
C GLY A 93 1.46 -4.61 22.02
N THR A 94 1.84 -4.57 20.74
CA THR A 94 0.97 -4.95 19.62
C THR A 94 1.79 -5.37 18.41
N THR A 95 1.16 -6.02 17.44
CA THR A 95 1.80 -6.39 16.16
C THR A 95 1.43 -5.40 15.06
N ASP A 96 2.22 -5.37 13.98
CA ASP A 96 1.92 -4.52 12.83
C ASP A 96 0.60 -4.92 12.14
N ILE A 97 0.31 -6.22 12.08
CA ILE A 97 -0.93 -6.79 11.53
C ILE A 97 -2.13 -6.34 12.37
N GLU A 98 -2.03 -6.44 13.69
CA GLU A 98 -3.09 -6.00 14.61
C GLU A 98 -3.32 -4.50 14.51
N MET A 99 -2.24 -3.70 14.55
CA MET A 99 -2.33 -2.25 14.40
C MET A 99 -2.95 -1.84 13.07
N LYS A 100 -2.58 -2.51 11.96
CA LYS A 100 -3.22 -2.28 10.64
C LYS A 100 -4.72 -2.57 10.70
N ARG A 101 -5.12 -3.68 11.33
CA ARG A 101 -6.52 -4.07 11.47
C ARG A 101 -7.31 -3.03 12.29
N VAL A 102 -6.80 -2.67 13.46
CA VAL A 102 -7.43 -1.71 14.38
C VAL A 102 -7.54 -0.33 13.74
N ALA A 103 -6.46 0.17 13.14
CA ALA A 103 -6.45 1.45 12.43
C ALA A 103 -7.45 1.45 11.25
N ALA A 104 -7.51 0.37 10.47
CA ALA A 104 -8.44 0.25 9.35
C ALA A 104 -9.91 0.23 9.81
N ARG A 105 -10.22 -0.41 10.95
CA ARG A 105 -11.58 -0.41 11.54
C ARG A 105 -12.00 0.97 12.05
N ALA A 106 -11.04 1.78 12.50
CA ALA A 106 -11.25 3.16 12.92
C ALA A 106 -11.29 4.17 11.74
N GLY A 107 -11.22 3.70 10.49
CA GLY A 107 -11.32 4.54 9.29
C GLY A 107 -10.00 5.17 8.84
N ALA A 108 -8.85 4.76 9.40
CA ALA A 108 -7.53 5.20 8.94
C ALA A 108 -7.05 4.37 7.73
N THR A 109 -6.20 4.98 6.91
CA THR A 109 -5.56 4.33 5.77
C THR A 109 -4.11 4.01 6.10
N THR A 110 -3.74 2.73 6.07
CA THR A 110 -2.35 2.30 6.28
C THR A 110 -1.57 2.35 4.97
N LEU A 111 -0.40 3.00 4.99
CA LEU A 111 0.48 3.13 3.82
C LEU A 111 1.67 2.15 3.93
N PRO A 112 2.11 1.57 2.80
CA PRO A 112 3.29 0.70 2.76
C PRO A 112 4.59 1.50 2.85
N THR A 113 4.57 2.79 2.56
CA THR A 113 5.73 3.68 2.59
C THR A 113 5.41 4.96 3.38
N PRO A 114 6.42 5.66 3.91
CA PRO A 114 6.20 6.92 4.63
C PRO A 114 5.78 8.08 3.71
N SER A 115 5.86 7.91 2.39
CA SER A 115 5.48 8.95 1.43
C SER A 115 3.97 9.19 1.50
N GLY A 116 3.56 10.45 1.72
CA GLY A 116 2.15 10.82 1.88
C GLY A 116 1.53 10.44 3.23
N ALA A 117 2.31 9.90 4.18
CA ALA A 117 1.84 9.63 5.52
C ALA A 117 1.58 10.94 6.29
N THR A 118 0.49 10.97 7.04
CA THR A 118 0.18 12.03 8.00
C THR A 118 0.76 11.72 9.37
N HIS A 119 0.80 10.44 9.72
CA HIS A 119 1.28 9.94 11.00
C HIS A 119 2.26 8.79 10.75
N ILE A 120 3.35 8.79 11.49
CA ILE A 120 4.25 7.65 11.61
C ILE A 120 4.05 7.08 12.99
N VAL A 121 3.68 5.81 13.07
CA VAL A 121 3.45 5.12 14.33
C VAL A 121 4.62 4.18 14.60
N THR A 122 5.25 4.34 15.76
CA THR A 122 6.37 3.50 16.21
C THR A 122 6.48 3.60 17.73
N SER A 123 7.09 2.64 18.41
CA SER A 123 7.39 2.75 19.85
C SER A 123 8.85 3.10 20.14
N MET A 124 9.69 3.18 19.10
CA MET A 124 11.12 3.46 19.23
C MET A 124 11.45 4.85 18.69
N PRO A 125 12.48 5.51 19.25
CA PRO A 125 13.06 6.70 18.64
C PRO A 125 13.49 6.41 17.19
N LEU A 126 13.32 7.41 16.31
CA LEU A 126 13.85 7.32 14.96
C LEU A 126 15.37 7.50 14.98
N SER A 127 16.04 6.99 13.94
CA SER A 127 17.47 7.25 13.77
C SER A 127 17.74 8.75 13.64
N GLY A 128 18.92 9.20 14.09
CA GLY A 128 19.28 10.63 14.11
C GLY A 128 19.04 11.32 12.77
N SER A 129 19.43 10.71 11.66
CA SER A 129 19.22 11.25 10.30
C SER A 129 17.73 11.38 9.94
N LYS A 130 16.88 10.43 10.35
CA LYS A 130 15.42 10.51 10.14
C LYS A 130 14.83 11.63 11.01
N THR A 131 15.18 11.68 12.29
CA THR A 131 14.74 12.71 13.23
C THR A 131 15.11 14.10 12.72
N GLN A 132 16.35 14.32 12.33
CA GLN A 132 16.80 15.59 11.75
C GLN A 132 16.01 15.95 10.49
N LYS A 133 15.74 14.98 9.62
CA LYS A 133 14.91 15.21 8.42
C LYS A 133 13.49 15.64 8.78
N PHE A 134 12.89 15.10 9.84
CA PHE A 134 11.56 15.54 10.28
C PHE A 134 11.58 16.93 10.90
N LEU A 135 12.59 17.24 11.73
CA LEU A 135 12.73 18.55 12.38
C LEU A 135 13.06 19.69 11.40
N THR A 136 13.90 19.42 10.39
CA THR A 136 14.36 20.44 9.43
C THR A 136 13.41 20.62 8.24
N LYS A 137 12.54 19.65 7.98
CA LYS A 137 11.61 19.71 6.83
C LYS A 137 10.52 20.75 7.08
N LYS A 138 10.65 21.90 6.42
CA LYS A 138 9.58 22.90 6.35
C LYS A 138 8.41 22.34 5.53
N SER A 139 7.32 22.01 6.20
CA SER A 139 6.05 21.62 5.59
C SER A 139 4.90 22.37 6.24
N ARG A 140 3.88 22.74 5.47
CA ARG A 140 2.65 23.34 6.01
C ARG A 140 1.94 22.40 6.99
N THR A 141 2.11 21.10 6.82
CA THR A 141 1.53 20.06 7.68
C THR A 141 2.63 19.08 8.10
N PRO A 142 3.26 19.28 9.27
CA PRO A 142 4.32 18.40 9.74
C PRO A 142 3.77 17.00 10.00
N ILE A 143 4.56 15.98 9.63
CA ILE A 143 4.22 14.58 9.89
C ILE A 143 4.36 14.32 11.37
N GLN A 144 3.31 13.76 11.98
CA GLN A 144 3.29 13.46 13.42
C GLN A 144 3.91 12.09 13.68
N VAL A 145 4.98 12.03 14.48
CA VAL A 145 5.60 10.77 14.90
C VAL A 145 5.09 10.42 16.28
N VAL A 146 4.19 9.44 16.37
CA VAL A 146 3.43 9.11 17.57
C VAL A 146 3.62 7.67 17.99
N LYS A 147 3.38 7.41 19.28
CA LYS A 147 3.35 6.04 19.81
C LYS A 147 2.06 5.29 19.42
N PRO A 148 2.05 3.94 19.40
CA PRO A 148 0.87 3.15 19.02
C PRO A 148 -0.34 3.38 19.93
N GLU A 149 -0.09 3.74 21.19
CA GLU A 149 -1.12 4.03 22.19
C GLU A 149 -2.04 5.16 21.76
N TRP A 150 -1.55 6.11 20.95
CA TRP A 150 -2.40 7.16 20.39
C TRP A 150 -3.58 6.60 19.59
N VAL A 151 -3.35 5.53 18.80
CA VAL A 151 -4.39 4.89 17.98
C VAL A 151 -5.38 4.17 18.88
N THR A 152 -4.89 3.32 19.77
CA THR A 152 -5.74 2.49 20.63
C THR A 152 -6.52 3.33 21.65
N GLU A 153 -5.89 4.34 22.26
CA GLU A 153 -6.55 5.24 23.21
C GLU A 153 -7.52 6.20 22.52
N SER A 154 -7.25 6.65 21.28
CA SER A 154 -8.23 7.43 20.51
C SER A 154 -9.50 6.63 20.21
N ILE A 155 -9.34 5.34 19.90
CA ILE A 155 -10.48 4.45 19.67
C ILE A 155 -11.23 4.21 20.99
N ALA A 156 -10.52 3.91 22.07
CA ALA A 156 -11.13 3.70 23.39
C ALA A 156 -11.86 4.95 23.91
N ALA A 157 -11.31 6.14 23.65
CA ALA A 157 -11.94 7.41 24.01
C ALA A 157 -13.10 7.82 23.09
N GLY A 158 -13.33 7.08 21.99
CA GLY A 158 -14.36 7.41 20.99
C GLY A 158 -14.11 8.71 20.24
N LYS A 159 -12.88 9.25 20.28
CA LYS A 159 -12.50 10.49 19.59
C LYS A 159 -11.00 10.54 19.31
N ARG A 160 -10.61 11.25 18.26
CA ARG A 160 -9.19 11.51 17.97
C ARG A 160 -8.57 12.32 19.12
N LEU A 161 -7.58 11.74 19.79
CA LEU A 161 -6.82 12.40 20.84
C LEU A 161 -5.72 13.28 20.23
N PRO A 162 -5.25 14.30 20.96
CA PRO A 162 -4.20 15.17 20.47
C PRO A 162 -2.85 14.44 20.39
N GLU A 163 -2.17 14.59 19.26
CA GLU A 163 -0.96 13.83 18.90
C GLU A 163 0.24 14.20 19.77
N HIS A 164 0.34 15.46 20.20
CA HIS A 164 1.49 15.96 20.98
C HIS A 164 1.71 15.19 22.29
N ARG A 165 0.65 14.62 22.88
CA ARG A 165 0.74 13.82 24.12
C ARG A 165 1.42 12.46 23.90
N TYR A 166 1.49 12.01 22.65
CA TYR A 166 2.05 10.73 22.26
C TYR A 166 3.24 10.91 21.32
N ALA A 167 3.74 12.14 21.15
CA ALA A 167 4.86 12.43 20.29
C ALA A 167 6.14 11.74 20.78
N ILE A 168 6.90 11.18 19.85
CA ILE A 168 8.23 10.61 20.14
C ILE A 168 9.34 11.63 19.86
N ILE A 169 9.09 12.52 18.91
CA ILE A 169 10.02 13.58 18.54
C ILE A 169 9.48 14.87 19.13
N GLU A 170 10.24 15.46 20.04
CA GLU A 170 9.98 16.78 20.59
C GLU A 170 10.84 17.81 19.84
N ASP A 171 10.20 18.80 19.24
CA ASP A 171 10.92 19.96 18.71
C ASP A 171 11.13 20.98 19.83
N LYS A 172 12.36 21.06 20.34
CA LYS A 172 12.76 22.00 21.39
C LYS A 172 13.22 23.35 20.86
N THR A 173 13.13 23.58 19.54
CA THR A 173 13.58 24.85 18.94
C THR A 173 12.62 26.00 19.22
N THR A 174 11.36 25.71 19.52
CA THR A 174 10.34 26.71 19.87
C THR A 174 9.95 26.60 21.35
N LYS A 175 10.04 27.72 22.07
CA LYS A 175 9.60 27.79 23.47
C LYS A 175 8.09 27.64 23.56
N THR A 176 7.63 26.80 24.45
CA THR A 176 6.21 26.65 24.81
C THR A 176 5.79 27.75 25.77
N MET A 177 4.49 28.03 25.91
CA MET A 177 4.00 28.96 26.94
C MET A 177 4.43 28.55 28.36
N PHE A 178 4.60 27.25 28.60
CA PHE A 178 5.07 26.74 29.90
C PHE A 178 6.50 27.19 30.21
N ASP A 179 7.36 27.31 29.20
CA ASP A 179 8.73 27.83 29.37
C ASP A 179 8.73 29.30 29.80
N PHE A 180 7.67 30.05 29.49
CA PHE A 180 7.49 31.42 29.98
C PHE A 180 6.89 31.46 31.39
N ALA A 181 6.08 30.45 31.76
CA ALA A 181 5.40 30.38 33.06
C ALA A 181 6.30 29.89 34.20
N VAL A 182 7.40 29.17 33.92
CA VAL A 182 8.31 28.60 34.93
C VAL A 182 9.31 29.62 35.50
N LYS A 183 9.27 30.89 35.08
CA LYS A 183 10.05 31.95 35.76
C LYS A 183 9.40 32.38 37.09
N LYS A 184 9.79 31.71 38.17
CA LYS A 184 9.95 32.31 39.51
C LYS A 184 11.14 31.67 40.20
#